data_AF-A0A672Q0H7-F1
#
_entry.id   AF-A0A672Q0H7-F1
#
_cell.length_a   1.000
_cell.length_b   1.000
_cell.length_c   1.000
_cell.angle_alpha   90.00
_cell.angle_beta   90.00
_cell.angle_gamma   90.00
#
_symmetry.space_group_name_H-M   'P 1'
#
loop_
_entity.id
_entity.type
_entity.pdbx_description
1 polymer ?
#
loop_
_entity_poly.entity_id
_entity_poly.type
_entity_poly.pdbx_seq_one_letter_code
_entity_poly.pdbx_strand_id
1 'polypeptide(L)'
;SILKNILELYLKNKYLSLSSGFSAEISVFVQMGASVQLDIQTQELPEFDDLYWKNDKSENIVKYTNESKKGKLHSSHKDRVYFNNKTFSLTLKNMQKTDSGLYTAVASGESDNNIVTYRVSVIDAVEAPVLTMNSNGSSSDSCTVNFTCRAHELMIDSSYQNNRCSKEEVTSQINTLILDCSQKSIICNHSNPVSWKEDRINITQRCDDNKKNNSKNETDSSFLWPVVALVAVIILICVSVFLYYRHKKDVLGTKVYLNWELNVFSNLKTIQSQRITIIISASFGHHLSVVWAPPQCIL
;
A
#
# COMPACT_ATOMS: atom_id res chain seq x y z
N SER A 1 10.89 -14.20 12.60
CA SER A 1 11.97 -13.19 12.56
C SER A 1 13.12 -13.77 11.79
N ILE A 2 13.60 -13.08 10.75
CA ILE A 2 14.66 -13.56 9.85
C ILE A 2 15.96 -13.86 10.61
N LEU A 3 16.24 -13.12 11.70
CA LEU A 3 17.38 -13.38 12.58
C LEU A 3 17.40 -14.81 13.15
N LYS A 4 16.23 -15.42 13.41
CA LYS A 4 16.17 -16.83 13.84
C LYS A 4 16.62 -17.77 12.73
N ASN A 5 16.18 -17.58 11.49
CA ASN A 5 16.58 -18.44 10.37
C ASN A 5 18.08 -18.31 10.05
N ILE A 6 18.65 -17.10 10.17
CA ILE A 6 20.10 -16.89 10.02
C ILE A 6 20.87 -17.61 11.13
N LEU A 7 20.40 -17.52 12.39
CA LEU A 7 21.02 -18.20 13.52
C LEU A 7 20.87 -19.74 13.41
N GLU A 8 19.70 -20.23 12.99
CA GLU A 8 19.44 -21.65 12.69
C GLU A 8 20.39 -22.17 11.61
N LEU A 9 20.56 -21.45 10.49
CA LEU A 9 21.49 -21.83 9.43
C LEU A 9 22.94 -21.86 9.93
N TYR A 10 23.37 -20.82 10.65
CA TYR A 10 24.72 -20.75 11.24
C TYR A 10 24.98 -21.89 12.24
N LEU A 11 24.02 -22.18 13.12
CA LEU A 11 24.11 -23.28 14.08
C LEU A 11 24.06 -24.64 13.38
N LYS A 12 23.18 -24.84 12.39
CA LYS A 12 23.04 -26.11 11.66
C LYS A 12 24.30 -26.44 10.86
N ASN A 13 24.94 -25.43 10.24
CA ASN A 13 26.23 -25.60 9.57
C ASN A 13 27.35 -25.92 10.57
N LYS A 14 27.31 -25.34 11.79
CA LYS A 14 28.24 -25.67 12.88
C LYS A 14 28.02 -27.06 13.49
N TYR A 15 26.79 -27.54 13.58
CA TYR A 15 26.50 -28.89 14.08
C TYR A 15 26.82 -30.00 13.07
N LEU A 16 26.89 -29.67 11.78
CA LEU A 16 27.34 -30.59 10.72
C LEU A 16 28.85 -30.89 10.75
N SER A 17 29.66 -30.12 11.47
CA SER A 17 31.13 -30.31 11.54
C SER A 17 31.59 -31.31 12.62
N LEU A 18 30.71 -32.18 13.13
CA LEU A 18 30.89 -32.89 14.40
C LEU A 18 30.73 -34.42 14.32
N SER A 19 30.80 -35.04 13.14
CA SER A 19 30.80 -36.51 13.01
C SER A 19 31.59 -37.06 11.82
N SER A 20 32.11 -38.29 12.02
CA SER A 20 32.85 -39.15 11.09
C SER A 20 34.29 -38.72 10.72
N GLY A 21 35.23 -39.67 10.88
CA GLY A 21 36.66 -39.51 10.60
C GLY A 21 37.01 -39.74 9.13
N PHE A 22 36.51 -38.89 8.24
CA PHE A 22 37.04 -38.69 6.89
C PHE A 22 37.32 -37.20 6.71
N SER A 23 38.25 -36.81 5.82
CA SER A 23 38.54 -35.38 5.58
C SER A 23 37.39 -34.74 4.77
N ALA A 24 36.31 -34.39 5.47
CA ALA A 24 35.12 -33.79 4.89
C ALA A 24 35.44 -32.38 4.37
N GLU A 25 35.16 -32.15 3.09
CA GLU A 25 35.44 -30.88 2.43
C GLU A 25 34.47 -29.78 2.91
N ILE A 26 34.99 -28.76 3.58
CA ILE A 26 34.17 -27.74 4.24
C ILE A 26 33.83 -26.63 3.25
N SER A 27 32.57 -26.58 2.81
CA SER A 27 32.07 -25.53 1.91
C SER A 27 31.87 -24.19 2.63
N VAL A 28 32.48 -23.13 2.10
CA VAL A 28 32.39 -21.76 2.64
C VAL A 28 32.07 -20.79 1.51
N PHE A 29 30.96 -20.05 1.66
CA PHE A 29 30.57 -18.98 0.74
C PHE A 29 31.09 -17.63 1.24
N VAL A 30 31.62 -16.81 0.33
CA VAL A 30 32.20 -15.50 0.63
C VAL A 30 31.68 -14.47 -0.36
N GLN A 31 31.26 -13.30 0.14
CA GLN A 31 30.85 -12.22 -0.76
C GLN A 31 32.07 -11.63 -1.47
N MET A 32 31.97 -11.33 -2.77
CA MET A 32 33.03 -10.63 -3.51
C MET A 32 33.44 -9.33 -2.79
N GLY A 33 34.74 -9.10 -2.68
CA GLY A 33 35.35 -8.00 -1.92
C GLY A 33 35.48 -8.22 -0.40
N ALA A 34 34.81 -9.22 0.17
CA ALA A 34 34.93 -9.54 1.60
C ALA A 34 36.26 -10.25 1.93
N SER A 35 36.41 -10.63 3.19
CA SER A 35 37.54 -11.45 3.68
C SER A 35 37.00 -12.73 4.33
N VAL A 36 37.80 -13.80 4.31
CA VAL A 36 37.47 -15.10 4.91
C VAL A 36 38.65 -15.59 5.77
N GLN A 37 38.34 -16.23 6.89
CA GLN A 37 39.31 -16.95 7.71
C GLN A 37 39.02 -18.44 7.61
N LEU A 38 40.07 -19.22 7.31
CA LEU A 38 40.06 -20.67 7.26
C LEU A 38 40.85 -21.16 8.46
N ASP A 39 40.17 -21.87 9.36
CA ASP A 39 40.70 -22.29 10.65
C ASP A 39 41.02 -23.79 10.65
N ILE A 40 42.03 -24.19 11.41
CA ILE A 40 42.22 -25.60 11.75
C ILE A 40 41.34 -25.91 12.96
N GLN A 41 40.38 -26.83 12.77
CA GLN A 41 39.35 -27.14 13.77
C GLN A 41 39.72 -28.33 14.68
N THR A 42 40.84 -29.00 14.40
CA THR A 42 41.34 -30.16 15.15
C THR A 42 41.90 -29.74 16.51
N GLN A 43 41.52 -30.43 17.58
CA GLN A 43 42.04 -30.14 18.94
C GLN A 43 43.51 -30.50 19.11
N GLU A 44 43.97 -31.55 18.42
CA GLU A 44 45.37 -31.98 18.37
C GLU A 44 45.82 -32.01 16.90
N LEU A 45 47.02 -31.52 16.65
CA LEU A 45 47.70 -31.64 15.36
C LEU A 45 48.64 -32.86 15.42
N PRO A 46 48.85 -33.58 14.30
CA PRO A 46 49.97 -34.52 14.21
C PRO A 46 51.29 -33.78 14.40
N GLU A 47 52.37 -34.51 14.73
CA GLU A 47 53.71 -33.95 14.73
C GLU A 47 54.13 -33.54 13.30
N PHE A 48 54.80 -32.39 13.17
CA PHE A 48 55.20 -31.83 11.89
C PHE A 48 56.48 -31.00 11.98
N ASP A 49 57.30 -31.08 10.94
CA ASP A 49 58.44 -30.18 10.70
C ASP A 49 57.94 -28.89 10.04
N ASP A 50 56.97 -29.02 9.13
CA ASP A 50 56.40 -27.92 8.35
C ASP A 50 54.86 -28.02 8.26
N LEU A 51 54.20 -26.86 8.32
CA LEU A 51 52.77 -26.72 8.05
C LEU A 51 52.57 -25.71 6.92
N TYR A 52 51.78 -26.05 5.91
CA TYR A 52 51.51 -25.15 4.79
C TYR A 52 50.06 -25.16 4.34
N TRP A 53 49.62 -24.02 3.82
CA TRP A 53 48.36 -23.89 3.09
C TRP A 53 48.64 -23.87 1.59
N LYS A 54 47.96 -24.73 0.83
CA LYS A 54 48.00 -24.78 -0.64
C LYS A 54 46.62 -24.47 -1.25
N ASN A 55 46.62 -23.88 -2.44
CA ASN A 55 45.40 -23.69 -3.23
C ASN A 55 45.07 -24.94 -4.09
N ASP A 56 44.03 -24.81 -4.92
CA ASP A 56 43.56 -25.79 -5.90
C ASP A 56 44.66 -26.27 -6.87
N LYS A 57 45.56 -25.37 -7.27
CA LYS A 57 46.71 -25.65 -8.14
C LYS A 57 47.89 -26.28 -7.40
N SER A 58 47.74 -26.57 -6.11
CA SER A 58 48.81 -26.98 -5.20
C SER A 58 49.96 -25.96 -5.06
N GLU A 59 49.71 -24.68 -5.36
CA GLU A 59 50.65 -23.60 -5.07
C GLU A 59 50.61 -23.30 -3.56
N ASN A 60 51.78 -23.29 -2.92
CA ASN A 60 51.89 -22.91 -1.52
C ASN A 60 51.61 -21.41 -1.34
N ILE A 61 50.65 -21.08 -0.48
CA ILE A 61 50.25 -19.71 -0.11
C ILE A 61 51.15 -19.21 1.03
N VAL A 62 51.34 -20.05 2.04
CA VAL A 62 52.20 -19.82 3.20
C VAL A 62 52.77 -21.16 3.68
N LYS A 63 54.04 -21.15 4.09
CA LYS A 63 54.72 -22.27 4.75
C LYS A 63 55.23 -21.81 6.12
N TYR A 64 54.97 -22.56 7.17
CA TYR A 64 55.41 -22.35 8.54
C TYR A 64 56.30 -23.51 8.98
N THR A 65 57.52 -23.22 9.43
CA THR A 65 58.49 -24.25 9.87
C THR A 65 58.55 -24.31 11.39
N ASN A 66 58.33 -25.50 11.95
CA ASN A 66 58.13 -25.75 13.37
C ASN A 66 59.40 -25.51 14.20
N GLU A 67 60.59 -25.86 13.71
CA GLU A 67 61.86 -25.56 14.40
C GLU A 67 62.04 -24.05 14.61
N SER A 68 61.92 -23.28 13.52
CA SER A 68 62.26 -21.85 13.50
C SER A 68 61.12 -20.93 13.95
N LYS A 69 59.91 -21.48 14.15
CA LYS A 69 58.64 -20.78 14.47
C LYS A 69 58.28 -19.65 13.50
N LYS A 70 58.76 -19.71 12.26
CA LYS A 70 58.59 -18.68 11.22
C LYS A 70 57.60 -19.11 10.13
N GLY A 71 56.64 -18.23 9.85
CA GLY A 71 55.78 -18.30 8.67
C GLY A 71 56.38 -17.48 7.51
N LYS A 72 56.42 -18.07 6.32
CA LYS A 72 56.89 -17.47 5.06
C LYS A 72 55.75 -17.49 4.04
N LEU A 73 55.19 -16.31 3.78
CA LEU A 73 54.21 -16.08 2.70
C LEU A 73 54.90 -16.20 1.33
N HIS A 74 54.23 -16.86 0.39
CA HIS A 74 54.68 -16.93 -1.00
C HIS A 74 54.43 -15.60 -1.73
N SER A 75 55.24 -15.29 -2.75
CA SER A 75 55.30 -13.96 -3.35
C SER A 75 53.99 -13.48 -3.97
N SER A 76 53.21 -14.37 -4.58
CA SER A 76 51.95 -14.09 -5.27
C SER A 76 50.80 -13.61 -4.36
N HIS A 77 50.92 -13.75 -3.03
CA HIS A 77 49.79 -13.60 -2.10
C HIS A 77 50.00 -12.55 -0.99
N LYS A 78 51.19 -11.93 -0.90
CA LYS A 78 51.63 -11.16 0.28
C LYS A 78 50.67 -10.07 0.78
N ASP A 79 50.08 -9.29 -0.12
CA ASP A 79 49.31 -8.09 0.27
C ASP A 79 47.85 -8.41 0.62
N ARG A 80 47.34 -9.57 0.18
CA ARG A 80 45.96 -10.03 0.41
C ARG A 80 45.83 -11.14 1.44
N VAL A 81 46.93 -11.67 1.97
CA VAL A 81 46.91 -12.82 2.89
C VAL A 81 47.54 -12.47 4.23
N TYR A 82 46.89 -12.89 5.31
CA TYR A 82 47.44 -12.93 6.66
C TYR A 82 47.42 -14.36 7.18
N PHE A 83 48.42 -14.73 7.98
CA PHE A 83 48.55 -16.07 8.57
C PHE A 83 48.87 -15.92 10.05
N ASN A 84 48.19 -16.69 10.90
CA ASN A 84 48.35 -16.62 12.34
C ASN A 84 49.24 -17.77 12.85
N ASN A 85 50.53 -17.49 13.14
CA ASN A 85 51.48 -18.49 13.66
C ASN A 85 51.05 -19.17 14.98
N LYS A 86 50.00 -18.69 15.68
CA LYS A 86 49.49 -19.31 16.92
C LYS A 86 48.36 -20.32 16.72
N THR A 87 47.56 -20.17 15.66
CA THR A 87 46.39 -21.03 15.36
C THR A 87 46.49 -21.71 14.00
N PHE A 88 47.53 -21.37 13.23
CA PHE A 88 47.78 -21.79 11.86
C PHE A 88 46.66 -21.44 10.86
N SER A 89 45.74 -20.55 11.26
CA SER A 89 44.65 -20.05 10.43
C SER A 89 45.15 -19.19 9.27
N LEU A 90 44.48 -19.32 8.12
CA LEU A 90 44.71 -18.51 6.93
C LEU A 90 43.60 -17.48 6.77
N THR A 91 43.93 -16.20 6.69
CA THR A 91 42.98 -15.13 6.37
C THR A 91 43.25 -14.61 4.96
N LEU A 92 42.27 -14.76 4.07
CA LEU A 92 42.29 -14.23 2.71
C LEU A 92 41.43 -12.97 2.64
N LYS A 93 41.93 -11.89 2.02
CA LYS A 93 41.29 -10.56 2.00
C LYS A 93 40.97 -10.09 0.58
N ASN A 94 39.90 -9.30 0.46
CA ASN A 94 39.42 -8.75 -0.81
C ASN A 94 39.23 -9.86 -1.86
N MET A 95 38.40 -10.85 -1.50
CA MET A 95 38.17 -12.06 -2.28
C MET A 95 37.49 -11.77 -3.62
N GLN A 96 38.07 -12.31 -4.70
CA GLN A 96 37.56 -12.23 -6.07
C GLN A 96 37.02 -13.59 -6.51
N LYS A 97 36.18 -13.63 -7.55
CA LYS A 97 35.66 -14.89 -8.11
C LYS A 97 36.76 -15.88 -8.50
N THR A 98 37.91 -15.37 -8.96
CA THR A 98 39.13 -16.13 -9.30
C THR A 98 39.88 -16.72 -8.11
N ASP A 99 39.54 -16.32 -6.88
CA ASP A 99 40.02 -16.91 -5.62
C ASP A 99 39.05 -17.98 -5.09
N SER A 100 38.07 -18.40 -5.89
CA SER A 100 37.23 -19.57 -5.58
C SER A 100 38.00 -20.85 -5.91
N GLY A 101 37.99 -21.84 -5.02
CA GLY A 101 38.74 -23.08 -5.20
C GLY A 101 38.85 -23.89 -3.92
N LEU A 102 39.73 -24.90 -3.95
CA LEU A 102 40.12 -25.65 -2.77
C LEU A 102 41.27 -24.97 -2.04
N TYR A 103 41.20 -24.99 -0.71
CA TYR A 103 42.25 -24.51 0.20
C TYR A 103 42.52 -25.59 1.24
N THR A 104 43.69 -26.21 1.17
CA THR A 104 44.06 -27.34 2.04
C THR A 104 45.20 -26.94 2.97
N ALA A 105 45.04 -27.19 4.26
CA ALA A 105 46.13 -27.17 5.24
C ALA A 105 46.79 -28.56 5.30
N VAL A 106 48.12 -28.60 5.25
CA VAL A 106 48.93 -29.82 5.28
C VAL A 106 49.94 -29.71 6.43
N ALA A 107 50.03 -30.77 7.24
CA ALA A 107 51.14 -31.03 8.14
C ALA A 107 52.12 -31.97 7.44
N SER A 108 53.42 -31.68 7.50
CA SER A 108 54.47 -32.41 6.78
C SER A 108 55.62 -32.73 7.73
N GLY A 109 56.09 -33.96 7.65
CA GLY A 109 57.15 -34.55 8.48
C GLY A 109 57.59 -35.87 7.85
N GLU A 110 57.49 -36.99 8.58
CA GLU A 110 57.67 -38.33 7.96
C GLU A 110 56.67 -38.60 6.81
N SER A 111 55.47 -38.01 6.87
CA SER A 111 54.49 -38.04 5.77
C SER A 111 53.64 -36.77 5.69
N ASP A 112 53.14 -36.48 4.48
CA ASP A 112 52.19 -35.38 4.24
C ASP A 112 50.77 -35.76 4.69
N ASN A 113 50.24 -35.02 5.66
CA ASN A 113 48.95 -35.23 6.27
C ASN A 113 48.02 -34.02 5.99
N ASN A 114 46.99 -34.21 5.16
CA ASN A 114 45.97 -33.18 4.91
C ASN A 114 45.11 -32.99 6.17
N ILE A 115 45.24 -31.84 6.84
CA ILE A 115 44.58 -31.55 8.12
C ILE A 115 43.10 -31.16 7.91
N VAL A 116 42.85 -30.25 6.97
CA VAL A 116 41.52 -29.77 6.59
C VAL A 116 41.54 -29.26 5.16
N THR A 117 40.46 -29.48 4.41
CA THR A 117 40.26 -28.87 3.08
C THR A 117 38.95 -28.08 3.07
N TYR A 118 39.03 -26.83 2.63
CA TYR A 118 37.90 -25.94 2.43
C TYR A 118 37.61 -25.77 0.93
N ARG A 119 36.34 -25.82 0.54
CA ARG A 119 35.89 -25.30 -0.77
C ARG A 119 35.37 -23.89 -0.58
N VAL A 120 36.14 -22.91 -1.03
CA VAL A 120 35.77 -21.50 -0.98
C VAL A 120 35.07 -21.11 -2.27
N SER A 121 33.85 -20.60 -2.15
CA SER A 121 33.02 -20.15 -3.27
C SER A 121 32.76 -18.65 -3.14
N VAL A 122 33.42 -17.84 -3.96
CA VAL A 122 33.28 -16.38 -3.93
C VAL A 122 32.16 -15.95 -4.87
N ILE A 123 31.09 -15.37 -4.32
CA ILE A 123 29.85 -15.05 -5.03
C ILE A 123 29.45 -13.58 -4.83
N ASP A 124 28.62 -13.05 -5.73
CA ASP A 124 28.12 -11.68 -5.60
C ASP A 124 27.06 -11.56 -4.50
N ALA A 125 26.82 -10.33 -4.05
CA ALA A 125 25.60 -10.00 -3.33
C ALA A 125 24.41 -10.02 -4.29
N VAL A 126 23.24 -10.49 -3.84
CA VAL A 126 22.03 -10.49 -4.67
C VAL A 126 21.52 -9.07 -4.96
N GLU A 127 21.04 -8.89 -6.19
CA GLU A 127 20.22 -7.74 -6.55
C GLU A 127 18.83 -7.83 -5.91
N ALA A 128 18.15 -6.69 -5.79
CA ALA A 128 16.80 -6.64 -5.26
C ALA A 128 15.81 -7.38 -6.19
N PRO A 129 14.84 -8.13 -5.63
CA PRO A 129 13.75 -8.65 -6.44
C PRO A 129 12.92 -7.50 -7.01
N VAL A 130 12.23 -7.75 -8.12
CA VAL A 130 11.24 -6.84 -8.70
C VAL A 130 9.86 -7.42 -8.43
N LEU A 131 9.11 -6.81 -7.52
CA LEU A 131 7.73 -7.18 -7.22
C LEU A 131 6.77 -6.33 -8.07
N THR A 132 6.18 -6.93 -9.10
CA THR A 132 5.27 -6.28 -10.06
C THR A 132 3.82 -6.61 -9.72
N MET A 133 2.92 -5.64 -9.79
CA MET A 133 1.49 -5.84 -9.55
C MET A 133 0.72 -5.94 -10.87
N ASN A 134 0.09 -7.08 -11.11
CA ASN A 134 -0.59 -7.42 -12.36
C ASN A 134 -2.11 -7.35 -12.13
N SER A 135 -2.71 -6.19 -12.35
CA SER A 135 -4.12 -5.96 -12.03
C SER A 135 -5.09 -6.78 -12.89
N ASN A 136 -6.00 -7.54 -12.26
CA ASN A 136 -7.25 -7.95 -12.90
C ASN A 136 -8.36 -8.15 -11.85
N GLY A 137 -9.51 -7.50 -12.03
CA GLY A 137 -10.74 -7.76 -11.26
C GLY A 137 -10.81 -7.23 -9.81
N SER A 138 -10.85 -5.91 -9.62
CA SER A 138 -11.36 -5.33 -8.37
C SER A 138 -12.91 -5.28 -8.39
N SER A 139 -13.57 -5.99 -7.48
CA SER A 139 -15.01 -5.87 -7.25
C SER A 139 -15.32 -4.85 -6.15
N SER A 140 -16.61 -4.55 -5.91
CA SER A 140 -17.07 -3.73 -4.79
C SER A 140 -16.59 -4.23 -3.42
N ASP A 141 -16.58 -5.56 -3.26
CA ASP A 141 -16.49 -6.22 -1.96
C ASP A 141 -15.18 -7.01 -1.76
N SER A 142 -14.50 -7.40 -2.85
CA SER A 142 -13.19 -8.05 -2.81
C SER A 142 -12.17 -7.39 -3.73
N CYS A 143 -11.03 -6.99 -3.15
CA CYS A 143 -9.83 -6.58 -3.87
C CYS A 143 -9.02 -7.83 -4.19
N THR A 144 -9.12 -8.32 -5.43
CA THR A 144 -8.26 -9.40 -5.95
C THR A 144 -7.12 -8.75 -6.73
N VAL A 145 -5.88 -9.15 -6.44
CA VAL A 145 -4.67 -8.59 -7.05
C VAL A 145 -3.70 -9.71 -7.38
N ASN A 146 -3.43 -9.95 -8.67
CA ASN A 146 -2.33 -10.82 -9.07
C ASN A 146 -1.01 -10.02 -9.04
N PHE A 147 0.10 -10.70 -8.84
CA PHE A 147 1.41 -10.08 -8.81
C PHE A 147 2.49 -11.11 -9.19
N THR A 148 3.59 -10.59 -9.72
CA THR A 148 4.75 -11.33 -10.19
C THR A 148 5.96 -10.86 -9.41
N CYS A 149 6.61 -11.73 -8.64
CA CYS A 149 7.96 -11.46 -8.18
C CYS A 149 8.98 -12.10 -9.14
N ARG A 150 10.03 -11.35 -9.50
CA ARG A 150 11.17 -11.84 -10.27
C ARG A 150 12.48 -11.47 -9.60
N ALA A 151 13.46 -12.36 -9.63
CA ALA A 151 14.85 -12.04 -9.31
C ALA A 151 15.78 -13.06 -9.99
N HIS A 152 16.78 -12.58 -10.73
CA HIS A 152 17.59 -13.45 -11.60
C HIS A 152 16.66 -14.31 -12.49
N GLU A 153 16.95 -15.59 -12.71
CA GLU A 153 16.10 -16.53 -13.45
C GLU A 153 14.90 -17.08 -12.63
N LEU A 154 14.67 -16.60 -11.39
CA LEU A 154 13.57 -17.03 -10.54
C LEU A 154 12.33 -16.14 -10.70
N MET A 155 11.16 -16.77 -10.77
CA MET A 155 9.86 -16.10 -10.85
C MET A 155 8.82 -16.81 -9.97
N ILE A 156 7.98 -16.01 -9.30
CA ILE A 156 6.79 -16.47 -8.58
C ILE A 156 5.61 -15.60 -9.05
N ASP A 157 4.60 -16.23 -9.62
CA ASP A 157 3.32 -15.60 -10.00
C ASP A 157 2.23 -16.07 -9.04
N SER A 158 1.66 -15.15 -8.26
CA SER A 158 0.68 -15.47 -7.22
C SER A 158 -0.40 -14.39 -7.10
N SER A 159 -1.36 -14.58 -6.19
CA SER A 159 -2.51 -13.69 -6.03
C SER A 159 -2.86 -13.39 -4.57
N TYR A 160 -3.37 -12.17 -4.36
CA TYR A 160 -3.82 -11.65 -3.09
C TYR A 160 -5.33 -11.49 -3.13
N GLN A 161 -6.02 -12.12 -2.18
CA GLN A 161 -7.47 -12.12 -2.07
C GLN A 161 -7.87 -12.20 -0.58
N ASN A 162 -8.96 -11.55 -0.19
CA ASN A 162 -9.51 -11.60 1.18
C ASN A 162 -8.46 -11.32 2.28
N ASN A 163 -7.60 -10.33 2.01
CA ASN A 163 -6.47 -9.90 2.85
C ASN A 163 -5.37 -10.95 3.11
N ARG A 164 -5.19 -11.91 2.21
CA ARG A 164 -4.21 -13.02 2.27
C ARG A 164 -3.68 -13.40 0.88
N CYS A 165 -2.59 -14.16 0.86
CA CYS A 165 -2.01 -14.87 -0.28
C CYS A 165 -1.38 -16.17 0.24
N SER A 166 -0.86 -17.01 -0.66
CA SER A 166 0.00 -18.14 -0.28
C SER A 166 1.43 -17.67 0.01
N LYS A 167 2.10 -18.25 1.01
CA LYS A 167 3.56 -18.16 1.12
C LYS A 167 4.16 -19.15 0.11
N GLU A 168 5.04 -18.66 -0.76
CA GLU A 168 5.66 -19.46 -1.83
C GLU A 168 7.17 -19.30 -1.81
N GLU A 169 7.89 -20.32 -2.29
CA GLU A 169 9.35 -20.39 -2.22
C GLU A 169 9.87 -21.20 -3.42
N VAL A 170 10.80 -20.62 -4.19
CA VAL A 170 11.44 -21.27 -5.33
C VAL A 170 12.96 -21.10 -5.18
N THR A 171 13.70 -22.19 -5.41
CA THR A 171 15.15 -22.22 -5.27
C THR A 171 15.81 -22.71 -6.55
N SER A 172 16.98 -22.15 -6.88
CA SER A 172 17.82 -22.61 -7.99
C SER A 172 19.30 -22.44 -7.62
N GLN A 173 20.02 -23.56 -7.60
CA GLN A 173 21.42 -23.66 -7.16
C GLN A 173 21.64 -23.08 -5.75
N ILE A 174 22.08 -21.82 -5.66
CA ILE A 174 22.34 -21.08 -4.41
C ILE A 174 21.38 -19.92 -4.18
N ASN A 175 20.49 -19.62 -5.14
CA ASN A 175 19.56 -18.50 -5.06
C ASN A 175 18.18 -18.99 -4.61
N THR A 176 17.56 -18.25 -3.72
CA THR A 176 16.25 -18.54 -3.12
C THR A 176 15.37 -17.31 -3.20
N LEU A 177 14.21 -17.46 -3.83
CA LEU A 177 13.16 -16.44 -3.93
C LEU A 177 11.98 -16.85 -3.04
N ILE A 178 11.63 -16.01 -2.06
CA ILE A 178 10.54 -16.23 -1.12
C ILE A 178 9.51 -15.13 -1.26
N LEU A 179 8.25 -15.51 -1.42
CA LEU A 179 7.08 -14.65 -1.37
C LEU A 179 6.36 -14.82 -0.02
N ASP A 180 5.99 -13.71 0.63
CA ASP A 180 5.14 -13.70 1.82
C ASP A 180 4.25 -12.45 1.84
N CYS A 181 3.13 -12.46 2.56
CA CYS A 181 2.26 -11.28 2.65
C CYS A 181 1.53 -11.14 4.00
N SER A 182 1.15 -9.91 4.28
CA SER A 182 0.29 -9.51 5.40
C SER A 182 -0.98 -8.84 4.88
N GLN A 183 -1.93 -8.55 5.78
CA GLN A 183 -3.14 -7.78 5.49
C GLN A 183 -2.90 -6.39 4.83
N LYS A 184 -1.66 -5.90 4.83
CA LYS A 184 -1.29 -4.55 4.35
C LYS A 184 -0.12 -4.52 3.37
N SER A 185 0.64 -5.61 3.22
CA SER A 185 1.86 -5.61 2.40
C SER A 185 2.13 -6.97 1.76
N ILE A 186 2.51 -6.97 0.48
CA ILE A 186 3.15 -8.11 -0.18
C ILE A 186 4.66 -7.89 -0.10
N ILE A 187 5.41 -8.95 0.19
CA ILE A 187 6.86 -8.93 0.37
C ILE A 187 7.43 -10.01 -0.55
N CYS A 188 8.46 -9.67 -1.32
CA CYS A 188 9.30 -10.67 -1.95
C CYS A 188 10.74 -10.51 -1.49
N ASN A 189 11.40 -11.61 -1.18
CA ASN A 189 12.76 -11.67 -0.68
C ASN A 189 13.61 -12.56 -1.59
N HIS A 190 14.68 -11.99 -2.14
CA HIS A 190 15.70 -12.72 -2.90
C HIS A 190 16.93 -12.89 -2.02
N SER A 191 17.51 -14.08 -1.97
CA SER A 191 18.61 -14.41 -1.06
C SER A 191 19.56 -15.45 -1.65
N ASN A 192 20.81 -15.40 -1.20
CA ASN A 192 21.85 -16.41 -1.42
C ASN A 192 22.67 -16.60 -0.12
N PRO A 193 23.66 -17.52 -0.05
CA PRO A 193 24.37 -17.82 1.19
C PRO A 193 25.13 -16.65 1.86
N VAL A 194 25.34 -15.53 1.16
CA VAL A 194 26.09 -14.37 1.68
C VAL A 194 25.24 -13.11 1.86
N SER A 195 24.04 -13.06 1.27
CA SER A 195 23.28 -11.81 1.14
C SER A 195 21.79 -12.03 0.90
N TRP A 196 20.98 -11.01 1.21
CA TRP A 196 19.56 -10.98 0.84
C TRP A 196 19.10 -9.54 0.58
N LYS A 197 18.02 -9.42 -0.19
CA LYS A 197 17.30 -8.18 -0.50
C LYS A 197 15.79 -8.46 -0.51
N GLU A 198 14.99 -7.41 -0.31
CA GLU A 198 13.54 -7.50 -0.46
C GLU A 198 12.98 -6.32 -1.26
N ASP A 199 11.81 -6.54 -1.84
CA ASP A 199 10.92 -5.53 -2.42
C ASP A 199 9.50 -5.75 -1.86
N ARG A 200 8.72 -4.66 -1.77
CA ARG A 200 7.54 -4.61 -0.88
C ARG A 200 6.47 -3.65 -1.38
N ILE A 201 5.31 -4.19 -1.76
CA ILE A 201 4.14 -3.40 -2.17
C ILE A 201 3.19 -3.23 -0.97
N ASN A 202 2.83 -1.98 -0.65
CA ASN A 202 1.80 -1.66 0.32
C ASN A 202 0.40 -1.62 -0.33
N ILE A 203 -0.50 -2.46 0.17
CA ILE A 203 -1.79 -2.79 -0.47
C ILE A 203 -2.87 -1.77 -0.12
N THR A 204 -2.87 -1.25 1.11
CA THR A 204 -3.88 -0.29 1.60
C THR A 204 -3.95 0.97 0.74
N GLN A 205 -2.83 1.46 0.23
CA GLN A 205 -2.81 2.64 -0.65
C GLN A 205 -3.51 2.39 -2.01
N ARG A 206 -3.67 1.14 -2.45
CA ARG A 206 -4.18 0.82 -3.81
C ARG A 206 -5.61 0.27 -3.81
N CYS A 207 -5.99 -0.54 -2.81
CA CYS A 207 -7.37 -1.04 -2.71
C CYS A 207 -8.37 0.03 -2.19
N ASP A 208 -7.93 0.98 -1.36
CA ASP A 208 -8.83 2.01 -0.79
C ASP A 208 -9.18 3.14 -1.78
N ASP A 209 -8.29 3.45 -2.73
CA ASP A 209 -8.54 4.46 -3.77
C ASP A 209 -9.69 4.05 -4.71
N ASN A 210 -9.82 2.76 -5.03
CA ASN A 210 -10.95 2.25 -5.82
C ASN A 210 -12.30 2.43 -5.10
N LYS A 211 -12.33 2.29 -3.75
CA LYS A 211 -13.54 2.59 -2.97
C LYS A 211 -13.91 4.07 -3.02
N LYS A 212 -12.92 4.97 -2.92
CA LYS A 212 -13.13 6.44 -3.04
C LYS A 212 -13.52 6.92 -4.43
N ASN A 213 -13.21 6.17 -5.48
CA ASN A 213 -13.65 6.50 -6.83
C ASN A 213 -15.09 6.03 -7.10
N ASN A 214 -15.47 4.85 -6.58
CA ASN A 214 -16.86 4.39 -6.64
C ASN A 214 -17.80 5.25 -5.78
N SER A 215 -17.36 5.68 -4.58
CA SER A 215 -18.15 6.52 -3.65
C SER A 215 -18.28 7.99 -4.06
N LYS A 216 -17.90 8.37 -5.29
CA LYS A 216 -18.11 9.73 -5.85
C LYS A 216 -19.22 9.79 -6.89
N ASN A 217 -19.73 8.63 -7.32
CA ASN A 217 -20.79 8.54 -8.33
C ASN A 217 -22.20 8.42 -7.73
N GLU A 218 -22.33 8.23 -6.42
CA GLU A 218 -23.54 8.62 -5.70
C GLU A 218 -23.52 10.13 -5.50
N THR A 219 -24.14 10.86 -6.43
CA THR A 219 -24.46 12.28 -6.23
C THR A 219 -25.50 12.39 -5.12
N ASP A 220 -25.09 12.99 -4.01
CA ASP A 220 -25.83 13.07 -2.75
C ASP A 220 -27.23 13.70 -2.94
N SER A 221 -28.27 12.86 -2.98
CA SER A 221 -29.68 13.25 -3.21
C SER A 221 -30.29 14.04 -2.02
N SER A 222 -29.48 14.32 -1.00
CA SER A 222 -29.80 15.05 0.22
C SER A 222 -30.23 16.51 -0.03
N PHE A 223 -29.70 17.18 -1.06
CA PHE A 223 -29.92 18.61 -1.28
C PHE A 223 -31.31 19.01 -1.82
N LEU A 224 -32.12 18.07 -2.34
CA LEU A 224 -33.46 18.40 -2.86
C LEU A 224 -34.54 18.51 -1.78
N TRP A 225 -34.43 17.73 -0.69
CA TRP A 225 -35.43 17.70 0.38
C TRP A 225 -35.65 19.06 1.08
N PRO A 226 -34.60 19.83 1.43
CA PRO A 226 -34.78 21.17 2.02
C PRO A 226 -35.50 22.15 1.08
N VAL A 227 -35.26 22.06 -0.23
CA VAL A 227 -35.87 22.94 -1.23
C VAL A 227 -37.36 22.65 -1.39
N VAL A 228 -37.74 21.37 -1.47
CA VAL A 228 -39.15 20.96 -1.55
C VAL A 228 -39.91 21.39 -0.28
N ALA A 229 -39.31 21.24 0.90
CA ALA A 229 -39.90 21.71 2.15
C ALA A 229 -40.11 23.23 2.18
N LEU A 230 -39.12 24.01 1.72
CA LEU A 230 -39.21 25.47 1.61
C LEU A 230 -40.35 25.91 0.68
N VAL A 231 -40.46 25.29 -0.50
CA VAL A 231 -41.54 25.60 -1.46
C VAL A 231 -42.92 25.27 -0.87
N ALA A 232 -43.07 24.15 -0.16
CA ALA A 232 -44.32 23.79 0.50
C ALA A 232 -44.72 24.82 1.59
N VAL A 233 -43.77 25.29 2.40
CA VAL A 233 -44.01 26.33 3.42
C VAL A 233 -44.44 27.65 2.77
N ILE A 234 -43.79 28.07 1.68
CA ILE A 234 -44.15 29.29 0.94
C ILE A 234 -45.58 29.19 0.41
N ILE A 235 -45.99 28.05 -0.16
CA ILE A 235 -47.36 27.82 -0.65
C ILE A 235 -48.38 27.95 0.49
N LEU A 236 -48.11 27.37 1.67
CA LEU A 236 -49.00 27.48 2.84
C LEU A 236 -49.12 28.92 3.35
N ILE A 237 -48.05 29.71 3.31
CA ILE A 237 -48.08 31.15 3.61
C ILE A 237 -48.93 31.89 2.57
N CYS A 238 -48.75 31.63 1.27
CA CYS A 238 -49.57 32.25 0.22
C CYS A 238 -51.07 31.92 0.35
N VAL A 239 -51.41 30.66 0.66
CA VAL A 239 -52.82 30.22 0.85
C VAL A 239 -53.42 30.87 2.10
N SER A 240 -52.73 30.86 3.24
CA SER A 240 -53.23 31.48 4.48
C SER A 240 -53.40 33.00 4.33
N VAL A 241 -52.48 33.68 3.64
CA VAL A 241 -52.61 35.11 3.29
C VAL A 241 -53.79 35.35 2.33
N PHE A 242 -54.00 34.50 1.33
CA PHE A 242 -55.16 34.61 0.42
C PHE A 242 -56.50 34.41 1.15
N LEU A 243 -56.58 33.42 2.06
CA LEU A 243 -57.74 33.20 2.90
C LEU A 243 -57.98 34.35 3.88
N TYR A 244 -56.92 34.94 4.44
CA TYR A 244 -57.01 36.17 5.23
C TYR A 244 -57.55 37.35 4.41
N TYR A 245 -57.09 37.54 3.16
CA TYR A 245 -57.62 38.58 2.28
C TYR A 245 -59.09 38.35 1.87
N ARG A 246 -59.51 37.10 1.64
CA ARG A 246 -60.92 36.72 1.46
C ARG A 246 -61.74 37.11 2.69
N HIS A 247 -61.39 36.56 3.85
CA HIS A 247 -62.10 36.80 5.11
C HIS A 247 -62.09 38.29 5.52
N LYS A 248 -61.03 39.05 5.19
CA LYS A 248 -60.98 40.50 5.39
C LYS A 248 -61.91 41.26 4.43
N LYS A 249 -62.08 40.80 3.19
CA LYS A 249 -63.07 41.36 2.25
C LYS A 249 -64.50 41.15 2.76
N ASP A 250 -64.78 39.96 3.30
CA ASP A 250 -66.09 39.62 3.86
C ASP A 250 -66.38 40.45 5.14
N VAL A 251 -65.42 40.54 6.06
CA VAL A 251 -65.52 41.38 7.27
C VAL A 251 -65.63 42.88 6.94
N LEU A 252 -64.98 43.35 5.88
CA LEU A 252 -65.09 44.74 5.43
C LEU A 252 -66.46 45.02 4.80
N GLY A 253 -67.01 44.08 4.02
CA GLY A 253 -68.39 44.16 3.50
C GLY A 253 -69.42 44.25 4.62
N THR A 254 -69.32 43.38 5.64
CA THR A 254 -70.22 43.37 6.80
C THR A 254 -70.08 44.64 7.66
N LYS A 255 -68.85 45.16 7.85
CA LYS A 255 -68.64 46.44 8.56
C LYS A 255 -69.18 47.66 7.80
N VAL A 256 -69.20 47.63 6.47
CA VAL A 256 -69.87 48.68 5.68
C VAL A 256 -71.38 48.63 5.94
N TYR A 257 -72.03 47.45 5.81
CA TYR A 257 -73.48 47.31 6.01
C TYR A 257 -73.98 47.82 7.37
N LEU A 258 -73.35 47.41 8.47
CA LEU A 258 -73.76 47.83 9.83
C LEU A 258 -73.56 49.34 10.09
N ASN A 259 -72.70 50.02 9.32
CA ASN A 259 -72.48 51.46 9.42
C ASN A 259 -73.46 52.30 8.57
N TRP A 260 -74.18 51.67 7.63
CA TRP A 260 -75.28 52.32 6.90
C TRP A 260 -76.57 52.35 7.72
N GLU A 261 -77.00 51.23 8.33
CA GLU A 261 -78.27 51.19 9.08
C GLU A 261 -78.31 52.21 10.23
N LEU A 262 -77.22 52.36 10.99
CA LEU A 262 -77.14 53.30 12.11
C LEU A 262 -77.18 54.78 11.66
N ASN A 263 -76.78 55.10 10.43
CA ASN A 263 -76.81 56.49 9.91
C ASN A 263 -78.12 56.86 9.20
N VAL A 264 -78.93 55.88 8.80
CA VAL A 264 -80.25 56.13 8.18
C VAL A 264 -81.30 56.53 9.22
N PHE A 265 -81.26 55.94 10.42
CA PHE A 265 -82.27 56.20 11.45
C PHE A 265 -82.19 57.55 12.17
N SER A 266 -81.04 58.25 12.11
CA SER A 266 -80.84 59.54 12.78
C SER A 266 -81.31 60.76 11.95
N ASN A 267 -81.28 60.66 10.62
CA ASN A 267 -81.42 61.81 9.71
C ASN A 267 -82.82 62.01 9.12
N LEU A 268 -83.82 61.20 9.52
CA LEU A 268 -85.22 61.31 9.06
C LEU A 268 -86.11 62.21 9.94
N LYS A 269 -85.52 62.99 10.85
CA LYS A 269 -86.19 64.12 11.53
C LYS A 269 -85.46 65.43 11.25
N THR A 270 -86.24 66.47 10.94
CA THR A 270 -85.78 67.84 10.60
C THR A 270 -85.08 67.86 9.22
N ILE A 271 -85.68 68.43 8.19
CA ILE A 271 -85.83 69.89 8.04
C ILE A 271 -87.12 70.26 7.26
N GLN A 272 -87.71 71.40 7.63
CA GLN A 272 -88.88 72.02 7.01
C GLN A 272 -88.46 73.13 6.03
N SER A 273 -89.27 73.35 5.00
CA SER A 273 -89.52 74.65 4.33
C SER A 273 -88.34 75.57 3.96
N GLN A 274 -88.14 75.79 2.64
CA GLN A 274 -88.60 77.05 2.02
C GLN A 274 -88.65 76.94 0.47
N ARG A 275 -89.07 78.02 -0.21
CA ARG A 275 -89.54 78.06 -1.62
C ARG A 275 -88.59 78.82 -2.56
N ILE A 276 -88.92 78.76 -3.88
CA ILE A 276 -88.62 79.64 -5.05
C ILE A 276 -88.18 78.72 -6.22
N THR A 277 -88.95 78.40 -7.28
CA THR A 277 -89.78 79.19 -8.25
C THR A 277 -88.89 80.08 -9.14
N ILE A 278 -88.90 80.15 -10.48
CA ILE A 278 -89.78 79.71 -11.61
C ILE A 278 -88.87 78.98 -12.67
N ILE A 279 -89.15 78.68 -13.96
CA ILE A 279 -90.21 78.96 -14.98
C ILE A 279 -90.66 77.61 -15.61
N ILE A 280 -91.72 77.58 -16.42
CA ILE A 280 -92.24 76.40 -17.15
C ILE A 280 -91.87 76.43 -18.65
N SER A 281 -91.54 75.28 -19.22
CA SER A 281 -91.83 74.96 -20.64
C SER A 281 -92.10 73.45 -20.78
N ALA A 282 -93.03 73.05 -21.66
CA ALA A 282 -93.49 71.66 -21.74
C ALA A 282 -93.81 71.21 -23.18
N SER A 283 -93.36 70.00 -23.53
CA SER A 283 -93.90 69.16 -24.61
C SER A 283 -93.52 67.71 -24.28
N PHE A 284 -94.43 66.87 -23.79
CA PHE A 284 -95.30 65.99 -24.60
C PHE A 284 -94.53 65.02 -25.54
N GLY A 285 -94.48 63.74 -25.15
CA GLY A 285 -93.89 62.64 -25.91
C GLY A 285 -94.15 61.31 -25.18
N HIS A 286 -94.89 60.40 -25.79
CA HIS A 286 -95.51 59.25 -25.10
C HIS A 286 -94.71 57.93 -25.23
N HIS A 287 -94.75 57.13 -24.16
CA HIS A 287 -94.77 55.66 -24.13
C HIS A 287 -93.53 54.78 -24.46
N LEU A 288 -93.26 53.90 -23.48
CA LEU A 288 -92.93 52.46 -23.57
C LEU A 288 -91.71 51.94 -24.37
N SER A 289 -90.61 51.82 -23.64
CA SER A 289 -90.05 50.55 -23.11
C SER A 289 -89.87 49.29 -23.98
N VAL A 290 -88.76 48.59 -23.66
CA VAL A 290 -88.44 47.16 -23.91
C VAL A 290 -87.99 46.78 -25.33
N VAL A 291 -86.74 46.31 -25.46
CA VAL A 291 -86.41 44.91 -25.79
C VAL A 291 -84.97 44.59 -25.35
N TRP A 292 -84.74 43.32 -25.03
CA TRP A 292 -83.46 42.75 -24.56
C TRP A 292 -82.63 42.18 -25.72
N ALA A 293 -81.38 41.81 -25.39
CA ALA A 293 -80.70 40.55 -25.78
C ALA A 293 -79.27 40.74 -26.34
N PRO A 294 -78.39 39.71 -26.20
CA PRO A 294 -76.94 39.80 -26.43
C PRO A 294 -76.57 39.01 -27.72
N PRO A 295 -75.34 38.45 -27.93
CA PRO A 295 -74.07 38.61 -27.22
C PRO A 295 -72.88 38.93 -28.16
N GLN A 296 -71.65 38.90 -27.63
CA GLN A 296 -70.66 37.88 -28.05
C GLN A 296 -69.44 37.86 -27.12
N CYS A 297 -68.88 36.66 -26.92
CA CYS A 297 -67.58 36.45 -26.30
C CYS A 297 -66.51 36.41 -27.39
N ILE A 298 -65.34 37.00 -27.14
CA ILE A 298 -64.07 36.65 -27.79
C ILE A 298 -63.03 36.49 -26.68
N LEU A 299 -62.06 35.59 -26.93
CA LEU A 299 -61.03 35.04 -26.02
C LEU A 299 -60.46 36.03 -24.99
#